data_AF-A0A537KNS4-F1
#
_entry.id   AF-A0A537KNS4-F1
#
_cell.length_a   1.000
_cell.length_b   1.000
_cell.length_c   1.000
_cell.angle_alpha   90.00
_cell.angle_beta   90.00
_cell.angle_gamma   90.00
#
_symmetry.space_group_name_H-M   'P 1'
#
loop_
_entity.id
_entity.type
_entity.pdbx_description
1 polymer ?
#
loop_
_entity_poly.entity_id
_entity_poly.type
_entity_poly.pdbx_seq_one_letter_code
_entity_poly.pdbx_strand_id
1 'polypeptide(L)'
;MVYPFLNIFFFVFHTILMLFNCFGWAWKKTRRWNLVTLLLTATSWFFVGIWYGWGYCFCTDWHWNVREKMGLHDQSTSYVHFLLLKLTGINFQKDLVDKLTLIVFFVSLLLSVWLNIRDYKRNQIKNRSI
;
A
#
# COMPACT_ATOMS: atom_id res chain seq x y z
N MET A 1 -5.73 -20.74 -17.64
CA MET A 1 -6.84 -19.79 -17.34
C MET A 1 -6.74 -19.13 -15.96
N VAL A 2 -6.06 -19.72 -14.96
CA VAL A 2 -5.95 -19.15 -13.60
C VAL A 2 -4.99 -17.96 -13.50
N TYR A 3 -3.83 -18.00 -14.18
CA TYR A 3 -2.81 -16.95 -14.07
C TYR A 3 -3.24 -15.55 -14.57
N PRO A 4 -3.95 -15.41 -15.72
CA PRO A 4 -4.46 -14.10 -16.15
C PRO A 4 -5.45 -13.47 -15.17
N PHE A 5 -6.30 -14.29 -14.54
CA PHE A 5 -7.22 -13.83 -13.50
C PHE A 5 -6.46 -13.34 -12.27
N LEU A 6 -5.45 -14.10 -11.80
CA LEU A 6 -4.59 -13.69 -10.68
C LEU A 6 -3.85 -12.37 -10.98
N ASN A 7 -3.34 -12.19 -12.20
CA ASN A 7 -2.68 -10.96 -12.61
C ASN A 7 -3.63 -9.75 -12.49
N ILE A 8 -4.85 -9.84 -13.03
CA ILE A 8 -5.86 -8.76 -12.91
C ILE A 8 -6.23 -8.53 -11.44
N PHE A 9 -6.43 -9.61 -10.67
CA PHE A 9 -6.72 -9.53 -9.24
C PHE A 9 -5.64 -8.76 -8.49
N PHE A 10 -4.35 -9.07 -8.70
CA PHE A 10 -3.27 -8.36 -8.03
C PHE A 10 -3.16 -6.90 -8.45
N PHE A 11 -3.42 -6.57 -9.71
CA PHE A 11 -3.51 -5.16 -10.15
C PHE A 11 -4.61 -4.41 -9.39
N VAL A 12 -5.84 -4.93 -9.45
CA VAL A 12 -7.00 -4.30 -8.82
C VAL A 12 -6.84 -4.22 -7.31
N PHE A 13 -6.42 -5.31 -6.67
CA PHE A 13 -6.19 -5.38 -5.23
C PHE A 13 -5.16 -4.35 -4.76
N HIS A 14 -4.00 -4.27 -5.43
CA HIS A 14 -2.98 -3.29 -5.04
C HIS A 14 -3.43 -1.85 -5.28
N THR A 15 -4.11 -1.57 -6.40
CA THR A 15 -4.65 -0.22 -6.65
C THR A 15 -5.66 0.18 -5.58
N ILE A 16 -6.59 -0.71 -5.22
CA ILE A 16 -7.56 -0.46 -4.15
C ILE A 16 -6.86 -0.29 -2.81
N LEU A 17 -5.89 -1.16 -2.48
CA LEU A 17 -5.13 -1.08 -1.22
C LEU A 17 -4.34 0.23 -1.13
N MET A 18 -3.72 0.68 -2.22
CA MET A 18 -2.99 1.94 -2.29
C MET A 18 -3.92 3.13 -2.09
N LEU A 19 -5.06 3.17 -2.81
CA LEU A 19 -6.06 4.22 -2.63
C LEU A 19 -6.66 4.21 -1.21
N PHE A 20 -6.91 3.02 -0.67
CA PHE A 20 -7.40 2.88 0.70
C PHE A 20 -6.38 3.40 1.71
N ASN A 21 -5.10 3.07 1.59
CA ASN A 21 -4.04 3.62 2.45
C ASN A 21 -3.93 5.15 2.32
N CYS A 22 -4.10 5.69 1.10
CA CYS A 22 -4.02 7.12 0.83
C CYS A 22 -5.20 7.92 1.39
N PHE A 23 -6.44 7.38 1.35
CA PHE A 23 -7.67 8.14 1.66
C PHE A 23 -8.52 7.55 2.80
N GLY A 24 -8.24 6.32 3.24
CA GLY A 24 -9.04 5.57 4.21
C GLY A 24 -9.03 6.17 5.62
N TRP A 25 -8.11 7.08 5.92
CA TRP A 25 -8.07 7.85 7.16
C TRP A 25 -9.18 8.92 7.24
N ALA A 26 -9.75 9.35 6.10
CA ALA A 26 -10.79 10.38 6.07
C ALA A 26 -12.06 9.92 6.82
N TRP A 27 -12.49 8.67 6.64
CA TRP A 27 -13.73 8.14 7.22
C TRP A 27 -13.54 7.58 8.63
N LYS A 28 -14.35 8.02 9.60
CA LYS A 28 -14.26 7.56 11.00
C LYS A 28 -14.39 6.05 11.17
N LYS A 29 -15.26 5.40 10.40
CA LYS A 29 -15.50 3.95 10.46
C LYS A 29 -14.32 3.13 9.93
N THR A 30 -13.58 3.67 8.95
CA THR A 30 -12.45 2.98 8.31
C THR A 30 -11.10 3.34 8.92
N ARG A 31 -11.00 4.37 9.76
CA ARG A 31 -9.74 4.81 10.40
C ARG A 31 -8.94 3.71 11.07
N ARG A 32 -9.59 2.80 11.82
CA ARG A 32 -8.90 1.68 12.47
C ARG A 32 -8.36 0.69 11.44
N TRP A 33 -9.18 0.32 10.46
CA TRP A 33 -8.79 -0.57 9.36
C TRP A 33 -7.66 0.03 8.52
N ASN A 34 -7.74 1.32 8.20
CA ASN A 34 -6.69 2.06 7.49
C ASN A 34 -5.37 2.05 8.26
N LEU A 35 -5.40 2.20 9.58
CA LEU A 35 -4.20 2.11 10.39
C LEU A 35 -3.61 0.69 10.35
N VAL A 36 -4.46 -0.34 10.46
CA VAL A 36 -4.02 -1.74 10.36
C VAL A 36 -3.38 -2.02 8.99
N THR A 37 -3.99 -1.58 7.88
CA THR A 37 -3.43 -1.79 6.55
C THR A 37 -2.12 -1.04 6.33
N LEU A 38 -2.01 0.20 6.83
CA LEU A 38 -0.78 0.97 6.79
C LEU A 38 0.33 0.32 7.64
N LEU A 39 0.00 -0.20 8.83
CA LEU A 39 0.97 -0.90 9.66
C LEU A 39 1.42 -2.22 9.01
N LEU A 40 0.51 -3.01 8.43
CA LEU A 40 0.88 -4.22 7.69
C LEU A 40 1.78 -3.90 6.50
N THR A 41 1.48 -2.81 5.79
CA THR A 41 2.31 -2.33 4.68
C THR A 41 3.69 -1.88 5.18
N ALA A 42 3.74 -1.11 6.27
CA ALA A 42 4.99 -0.70 6.90
C ALA A 42 5.79 -1.92 7.35
N THR A 43 5.16 -2.90 8.01
CA THR A 43 5.83 -4.12 8.44
C THR A 43 6.42 -4.88 7.25
N SER A 44 5.67 -5.04 6.16
CA SER A 44 6.19 -5.66 4.94
C SER A 44 7.39 -4.87 4.37
N TRP A 45 7.29 -3.56 4.29
CA TRP A 45 8.33 -2.71 3.71
C TRP A 45 9.60 -2.62 4.56
N PHE A 46 9.45 -2.50 5.88
CA PHE A 46 10.58 -2.31 6.79
C PHE A 46 11.15 -3.64 7.30
N PHE A 47 10.34 -4.64 7.63
CA PHE A 47 10.89 -5.91 8.12
C PHE A 47 11.38 -6.78 6.98
N VAL A 48 10.56 -6.93 5.93
CA VAL A 48 10.91 -7.81 4.81
C VAL A 48 11.77 -7.07 3.79
N GLY A 49 11.55 -5.76 3.60
CA GLY A 49 12.36 -4.96 2.69
C GLY A 49 13.81 -4.74 3.12
N ILE A 50 14.18 -4.99 4.40
CA ILE A 50 15.59 -5.06 4.81
C ILE A 50 16.33 -6.19 4.05
N TRP A 51 15.62 -7.28 3.71
CA TRP A 51 16.20 -8.45 3.06
C TRP A 51 15.99 -8.43 1.53
N TYR A 52 14.82 -7.98 1.07
CA TYR A 52 14.41 -8.06 -0.33
C TYR A 52 14.39 -6.70 -1.07
N GLY A 53 14.65 -5.60 -0.37
CA GLY A 53 14.70 -4.25 -0.93
C GLY A 53 13.51 -3.36 -0.53
N TRP A 54 13.70 -2.05 -0.68
CA TRP A 54 12.73 -1.03 -0.32
C TRP A 54 11.38 -1.24 -1.03
N GLY A 55 10.29 -1.20 -0.27
CA GLY A 55 8.94 -1.32 -0.83
C GLY A 55 8.45 -2.75 -1.06
N TYR A 56 9.17 -3.76 -0.56
CA TYR A 56 8.78 -5.16 -0.75
C TYR A 56 7.41 -5.49 -0.15
N CYS A 57 6.57 -6.15 -0.94
CA CYS A 57 5.28 -6.69 -0.53
C CYS A 57 5.19 -8.17 -0.96
N PHE A 58 4.77 -9.05 -0.05
CA PHE A 58 4.55 -10.47 -0.38
C PHE A 58 3.57 -10.65 -1.54
N CYS A 59 2.54 -9.78 -1.62
CA CYS A 59 1.58 -9.82 -2.73
C CYS A 59 2.21 -9.40 -4.06
N THR A 60 3.19 -8.50 -4.04
CA THR A 60 3.97 -8.11 -5.22
C THR A 60 4.83 -9.27 -5.70
N ASP A 61 5.51 -9.96 -4.79
CA ASP A 61 6.38 -11.09 -5.11
C ASP A 61 5.58 -12.26 -5.71
N TRP A 62 4.42 -12.55 -5.12
CA TRP A 62 3.46 -13.49 -5.71
C TRP A 62 3.04 -13.04 -7.11
N HIS A 63 2.69 -11.75 -7.27
CA HIS A 63 2.28 -11.23 -8.57
C HIS A 63 3.40 -11.39 -9.62
N TRP A 64 4.66 -11.17 -9.25
CA TRP A 64 5.80 -11.43 -10.13
C TRP A 64 5.90 -12.90 -10.53
N ASN A 65 5.75 -13.84 -9.59
CA ASN A 65 5.75 -15.27 -9.90
C ASN A 65 4.63 -15.66 -10.87
N VAL A 66 3.43 -15.08 -10.70
CA VAL A 66 2.29 -15.30 -11.61
C VAL A 66 2.61 -14.80 -13.02
N ARG A 67 3.24 -13.63 -13.13
CA ARG A 67 3.63 -13.04 -14.41
C ARG A 67 4.74 -13.82 -15.10
N GLU A 68 5.74 -14.26 -14.34
CA GLU A 68 6.80 -15.12 -14.84
C GLU A 68 6.24 -16.44 -15.40
N LYS A 69 5.29 -17.07 -14.69
CA LYS A 69 4.56 -18.26 -15.19
C LYS A 69 3.69 -18.01 -16.43
N MET A 70 3.40 -16.75 -16.74
CA MET A 70 2.74 -16.34 -17.99
C MET A 70 3.74 -16.03 -19.11
N GLY A 71 5.05 -16.18 -18.88
CA GLY A 71 6.11 -15.79 -19.81
C GLY A 71 6.33 -14.28 -19.90
N LEU A 72 5.82 -13.51 -18.93
CA LEU A 72 6.00 -12.07 -18.84
C LEU A 72 7.18 -11.77 -17.91
N HIS A 73 8.29 -11.33 -18.50
CA HIS A 73 9.48 -10.89 -17.77
C HIS A 73 9.51 -9.36 -17.73
N ASP A 74 8.90 -8.77 -16.71
CA ASP A 74 8.98 -7.33 -16.51
C ASP A 74 10.25 -6.95 -15.74
N GLN A 75 10.87 -5.85 -16.15
CA GLN A 75 12.19 -5.41 -15.65
C GLN A 75 12.10 -4.39 -14.50
N SER A 76 10.90 -4.00 -14.09
CA SER A 76 10.71 -2.95 -13.09
C SER A 76 10.97 -3.48 -11.68
N THR A 77 12.07 -3.02 -11.08
CA THR A 77 12.43 -3.32 -9.69
C THR A 77 11.54 -2.63 -8.64
N SER A 78 10.67 -1.69 -9.06
CA SER A 78 9.66 -1.06 -8.20
C SER A 78 8.25 -1.35 -8.72
N TYR A 79 7.41 -1.91 -7.84
CA TYR A 79 6.04 -2.27 -8.20
C TYR A 79 5.15 -1.05 -8.45
N VAL A 80 5.35 0.05 -7.72
CA VAL A 80 4.53 1.26 -7.91
C VAL A 80 4.89 1.93 -9.24
N HIS A 81 6.19 1.95 -9.60
CA HIS A 81 6.63 2.37 -10.92
C HIS A 81 6.00 1.52 -12.02
N PHE A 82 6.07 0.19 -11.87
CA PHE A 82 5.45 -0.75 -12.80
C PHE A 82 3.93 -0.54 -12.94
N LEU A 83 3.23 -0.38 -11.82
CA LEU A 83 1.79 -0.15 -11.77
C LEU A 83 1.42 1.17 -12.48
N LEU A 84 2.15 2.25 -12.21
CA LEU A 84 1.95 3.54 -12.86
C LEU A 84 2.23 3.44 -14.37
N LEU A 85 3.29 2.76 -14.78
CA LEU A 85 3.61 2.56 -16.19
C LEU A 85 2.49 1.79 -16.90
N LYS A 86 1.94 0.74 -16.29
CA LYS A 86 0.85 -0.05 -16.88
C LYS A 86 -0.51 0.65 -16.85
N LEU A 87 -0.79 1.48 -15.84
CA LEU A 87 -2.06 2.22 -15.73
C LEU A 87 -2.09 3.48 -16.58
N THR A 88 -0.99 4.24 -16.61
CA THR A 88 -0.91 5.55 -17.28
C THR A 88 -0.23 5.50 -18.64
N GLY A 89 0.55 4.46 -18.92
CA GLY A 89 1.42 4.39 -20.10
C GLY A 89 2.67 5.26 -20.04
N ILE A 90 2.85 6.03 -18.96
CA ILE A 90 3.95 6.99 -18.81
C ILE A 90 5.09 6.36 -18.01
N ASN A 91 6.31 6.38 -18.56
CA ASN A 91 7.51 5.93 -17.87
C ASN A 91 8.09 7.05 -17.01
N PHE A 92 7.62 7.17 -15.78
CA PHE A 92 8.19 8.09 -14.80
C PHE A 92 9.56 7.63 -14.33
N GLN A 93 10.40 8.56 -13.86
CA GLN A 93 11.65 8.21 -13.22
C GLN A 93 11.38 7.40 -11.94
N LYS A 94 11.97 6.21 -11.84
CA LYS A 94 11.77 5.28 -10.72
C LYS A 94 12.01 5.95 -9.36
N ASP A 95 13.12 6.67 -9.21
CA ASP A 95 13.47 7.34 -7.95
C ASP A 95 12.44 8.38 -7.51
N LEU A 96 11.81 9.06 -8.48
CA LEU A 96 10.77 10.04 -8.19
C LEU A 96 9.51 9.34 -7.67
N VAL A 97 9.09 8.26 -8.34
CA VAL A 97 7.92 7.47 -7.93
C VAL A 97 8.15 6.86 -6.54
N ASP A 98 9.32 6.29 -6.29
CA ASP A 98 9.63 5.65 -5.01
C ASP A 98 9.64 6.68 -3.87
N LYS A 99 10.28 7.85 -4.08
CA LYS A 99 10.27 8.95 -3.10
C LYS A 99 8.87 9.49 -2.82
N LEU A 100 8.09 9.73 -3.87
CA LEU A 100 6.71 10.23 -3.71
C LEU A 100 5.83 9.22 -2.98
N THR A 101 5.94 7.94 -3.32
CA THR A 101 5.20 6.87 -2.65
C THR A 101 5.55 6.83 -1.17
N LEU A 102 6.83 6.94 -0.83
CA LEU A 102 7.29 6.97 0.56
C LEU A 102 6.74 8.18 1.32
N ILE A 103 6.82 9.37 0.72
CA ILE A 103 6.30 10.61 1.34
C ILE A 103 4.79 10.50 1.58
N VAL A 104 4.02 10.10 0.57
CA VAL A 104 2.57 9.93 0.68
C VAL A 104 2.23 8.90 1.75
N PHE A 105 2.95 7.76 1.77
CA PHE A 105 2.75 6.72 2.77
C PHE A 105 2.98 7.24 4.20
N PHE A 106 4.09 7.96 4.45
CA PHE A 106 4.37 8.52 5.76
C PHE A 106 3.34 9.57 6.19
N VAL A 107 2.94 10.45 5.27
CA VAL A 107 1.88 11.44 5.55
C VAL A 107 0.57 10.75 5.92
N SER A 108 0.15 9.75 5.14
CA SER A 108 -1.05 8.96 5.41
C SER A 108 -0.97 8.20 6.75
N LEU A 109 0.19 7.65 7.10
CA LEU A 109 0.42 6.99 8.39
C LEU A 109 0.31 7.97 9.56
N LEU A 110 0.99 9.12 9.48
CA LEU A 110 0.94 10.14 10.52
C LEU A 110 -0.49 10.67 10.73
N LEU A 111 -1.21 10.97 9.65
CA LEU A 111 -2.61 11.40 9.71
C LEU A 111 -3.51 10.32 10.31
N SER A 112 -3.33 9.06 9.90
CA SER A 112 -4.12 7.94 10.42
C SER A 112 -3.88 7.71 11.91
N VAL A 113 -2.62 7.74 12.36
CA VAL A 113 -2.25 7.61 13.78
C VAL A 113 -2.85 8.77 14.59
N TRP A 114 -2.65 10.00 14.13
CA TRP A 114 -3.15 11.20 14.83
C TRP A 114 -4.67 11.17 14.99
N LEU A 115 -5.41 10.86 13.92
CA LEU A 115 -6.87 10.78 13.97
C LEU A 115 -7.38 9.64 14.86
N ASN A 116 -6.72 8.48 14.85
CA ASN A 116 -7.08 7.37 15.76
C ASN A 116 -6.84 7.73 17.22
N ILE A 117 -5.70 8.38 17.55
CA ILE A 117 -5.40 8.84 18.91
C ILE A 117 -6.42 9.89 19.36
N ARG A 118 -6.75 10.85 18.49
CA ARG A 118 -7.76 11.89 18.77
C ARG A 118 -9.13 11.28 19.05
N ASP A 119 -9.57 10.33 18.22
CA ASP A 119 -10.85 9.65 18.39
C ASP A 119 -10.88 8.81 19.67
N TYR A 120 -9.77 8.13 20.01
CA TYR A 120 -9.64 7.36 21.25
C TYR A 120 -9.75 8.26 22.49
N LYS A 121 -9.02 9.38 22.53
CA LYS A 121 -9.10 10.36 23.63
C LYS A 121 -10.51 10.93 23.78
N ARG A 122 -11.18 11.26 22.67
CA ARG A 122 -12.55 11.79 22.71
C ARG A 122 -13.57 10.79 23.27
N ASN A 123 -13.43 9.51 22.93
CA ASN A 123 -14.32 8.46 23.45
C ASN A 123 -14.06 8.18 24.95
N GLN A 124 -12.81 8.24 25.40
CA GLN A 124 -12.46 8.09 26.82
C GLN A 124 -13.04 9.21 27.69
N ILE A 125 -13.00 10.47 27.21
CA ILE A 125 -13.63 11.61 27.91
C ILE A 125 -15.14 11.40 28.05
N LYS A 126 -15.82 10.98 26.97
CA LYS A 126 -17.27 10.74 26.99
C LYS A 126 -17.68 9.61 27.95
N ASN A 127 -16.86 8.56 28.08
CA ASN A 127 -17.14 7.45 28.99
C ASN A 127 -16.83 7.77 30.47
N ARG A 128 -16.02 8.79 30.77
CA ARG A 128 -15.76 9.25 32.14
C ARG A 128 -16.81 10.24 32.66
N SER A 129 -17.63 10.80 31.76
CA SER A 129 -18.69 11.78 32.08
C SER A 129 -20.09 11.17 32.20
N ILE A 130 -20.20 9.84 32.11
CA ILE A 130 -21.41 9.04 32.31
C ILE A 130 -21.16 8.20 33.56
#